data_AF-A0A7V3MJF7-F1
#
_entry.id   AF-A0A7V3MJF7-F1
#
_cell.length_a   1.000
_cell.length_b   1.000
_cell.length_c   1.000
_cell.angle_alpha   90.00
_cell.angle_beta   90.00
_cell.angle_gamma   90.00
#
_symmetry.space_group_name_H-M   'P 1'
#
loop_
_entity.id
_entity.type
_entity.pdbx_description
1 polymer ?
#
loop_
_entity_poly.entity_id
_entity_poly.type
_entity_poly.pdbx_seq_one_letter_code
_entity_poly.pdbx_strand_id
1 'polypeptide(L)'
;CFVATHEKKIVGFGCYETTCRNYFGPTGVLKEYRGRNIGKVLLLACLRALREMGYAYCIIGGVGPADFYTKCCGATLIPDSVPGIYGDSLERG
;
A
#
# COMPACT_ATOMS: atom_id res chain seq x y z
N CYS A 1 -8.45 -3.74 6.65
CA CYS A 1 -8.21 -2.84 5.49
C CYS A 1 -8.98 -1.54 5.68
N PHE A 2 -8.68 -0.51 4.88
CA PHE A 2 -9.44 0.73 4.83
C PHE A 2 -10.00 0.95 3.43
N VAL A 3 -11.17 1.58 3.35
CA VAL A 3 -11.82 1.97 2.09
C VAL A 3 -12.02 3.48 2.04
N ALA A 4 -11.82 4.06 0.87
CA ALA A 4 -12.15 5.45 0.59
C ALA A 4 -13.49 5.51 -0.14
N THR A 5 -14.38 6.39 0.29
CA THR A 5 -15.69 6.58 -0.33
C THR A 5 -15.89 8.01 -0.83
N HIS A 6 -16.64 8.15 -1.90
CA HIS A 6 -17.11 9.43 -2.43
C HIS A 6 -18.54 9.23 -2.93
N GLU A 7 -19.48 10.10 -2.52
CA GLU A 7 -20.90 10.01 -2.91
C GLU A 7 -21.50 8.60 -2.74
N LYS A 8 -21.23 7.96 -1.59
CA LYS A 8 -21.67 6.59 -1.26
C LYS A 8 -21.11 5.48 -2.17
N LYS A 9 -20.08 5.77 -2.97
CA LYS A 9 -19.36 4.78 -3.80
C LYS A 9 -17.96 4.55 -3.26
N ILE A 10 -17.45 3.32 -3.37
CA ILE A 10 -16.05 3.00 -3.05
C ILE A 10 -15.18 3.51 -4.20
N VAL A 11 -14.18 4.33 -3.89
CA VAL A 11 -13.26 4.93 -4.87
C VAL A 11 -11.82 4.49 -4.69
N GLY A 12 -11.52 3.79 -3.60
CA GLY A 12 -10.21 3.20 -3.38
C GLY A 12 -10.17 2.34 -2.13
N PHE A 13 -9.07 1.60 -1.98
CA PHE A 13 -8.81 0.73 -0.85
C PHE A 13 -7.31 0.66 -0.53
N GLY A 14 -6.99 0.39 0.73
CA GLY A 14 -5.65 0.09 1.21
C GLY A 14 -5.70 -1.05 2.20
N CYS A 15 -4.91 -2.08 1.95
CA CYS A 15 -4.81 -3.26 2.82
C CYS A 15 -3.49 -3.25 3.59
N TYR A 16 -3.52 -3.92 4.74
CA TYR A 16 -2.35 -4.22 5.57
C TYR A 16 -2.53 -5.60 6.18
N GLU A 17 -1.45 -6.27 6.59
CA GLU A 17 -1.48 -7.66 7.12
C GLU A 17 -2.15 -8.68 6.16
N THR A 18 -2.28 -8.34 4.88
CA THR A 18 -3.10 -9.14 3.93
C THR A 18 -2.24 -10.04 3.07
N THR A 19 -1.18 -9.50 2.44
CA THR A 19 -0.25 -10.31 1.63
C THR A 19 0.74 -11.08 2.52
N CYS A 20 1.23 -10.45 3.58
CA CYS A 20 2.13 -11.00 4.60
C CYS A 20 1.96 -10.19 5.88
N ARG A 21 2.45 -10.74 7.01
CA ARG A 21 2.57 -9.97 8.25
C ARG A 21 3.52 -8.81 8.05
N ASN A 22 3.18 -7.67 8.62
CA ASN A 22 3.81 -6.37 8.55
C ASN A 22 3.84 -5.71 7.16
N TYR A 23 2.97 -6.15 6.24
CA TYR A 23 2.94 -5.59 4.88
C TYR A 23 1.80 -4.59 4.73
N PHE A 24 2.06 -3.50 4.01
CA PHE A 24 1.06 -2.71 3.31
C PHE A 24 0.95 -3.20 1.86
N GLY A 25 -0.29 -3.37 1.41
CA GLY A 25 -0.63 -3.91 0.11
C GLY A 25 -1.61 -5.09 0.20
N PRO A 26 -2.46 -5.31 -0.82
CA PRO A 26 -2.62 -4.48 -2.03
C PRO A 26 -3.30 -3.13 -1.77
N THR A 27 -3.21 -2.21 -2.74
CA THR A 27 -3.90 -0.91 -2.71
C THR A 27 -4.37 -0.51 -4.10
N GLY A 28 -5.42 0.30 -4.19
CA GLY A 28 -5.92 0.83 -5.45
C GLY A 28 -6.78 2.08 -5.26
N VAL A 29 -6.72 2.99 -6.24
CA VAL A 29 -7.61 4.14 -6.37
C VAL A 29 -8.12 4.17 -7.81
N LEU A 30 -9.44 4.32 -7.97
CA LEU A 30 -10.11 4.48 -9.27
C LEU A 30 -9.45 5.61 -10.06
N LYS A 31 -9.30 5.43 -11.38
CA LYS A 31 -8.46 6.28 -12.24
C LYS A 31 -8.89 7.74 -12.19
N GLU A 32 -10.19 8.00 -12.22
CA GLU A 32 -10.82 9.32 -12.18
C GLU A 32 -10.70 10.03 -10.81
N TYR A 33 -10.31 9.30 -9.77
CA TYR A 33 -10.07 9.82 -8.41
C TYR A 33 -8.58 9.97 -8.07
N ARG A 34 -7.67 9.58 -8.98
CA ARG A 34 -6.22 9.78 -8.79
C ARG A 34 -5.88 11.28 -8.79
N GLY A 35 -4.74 11.62 -8.21
CA GLY A 35 -4.31 13.01 -8.02
C GLY A 35 -4.97 13.75 -6.84
N ARG A 36 -5.94 13.13 -6.17
CA ARG A 36 -6.66 13.71 -5.01
C ARG A 36 -6.11 13.29 -3.64
N ASN A 37 -4.86 12.83 -3.57
CA ASN A 37 -4.21 12.31 -2.36
C ASN A 37 -4.90 11.11 -1.65
N ILE A 38 -5.91 10.49 -2.26
CA ILE A 38 -6.64 9.35 -1.67
C ILE A 38 -5.69 8.19 -1.33
N GLY A 39 -4.77 7.84 -2.24
CA GLY A 39 -3.77 6.80 -1.98
C GLY A 39 -2.88 7.11 -0.78
N LYS A 40 -2.50 8.38 -0.59
CA LYS A 40 -1.70 8.82 0.57
C LYS A 40 -2.48 8.66 1.86
N VAL A 41 -3.76 9.05 1.88
CA VAL A 41 -4.62 8.90 3.05
C VAL A 41 -4.79 7.42 3.42
N LEU A 42 -5.05 6.57 2.42
CA LEU A 42 -5.18 5.11 2.61
C LEU A 42 -3.88 4.49 3.16
N LEU A 43 -2.72 4.87 2.60
CA LEU A 43 -1.41 4.45 3.09
C LEU A 43 -1.21 4.84 4.56
N LEU A 44 -1.40 6.12 4.90
CA LEU A 44 -1.20 6.61 6.27
C LEU A 44 -2.18 5.98 7.27
N ALA A 45 -3.42 5.68 6.85
CA ALA A 45 -4.37 4.94 7.69
C ALA A 45 -3.86 3.53 8.00
N CYS A 46 -3.38 2.81 6.98
CA CYS A 46 -2.80 1.47 7.16
C CYS A 46 -1.54 1.48 8.05
N LEU A 47 -0.64 2.45 7.84
CA LEU A 47 0.58 2.59 8.67
C LEU A 47 0.26 2.87 10.14
N ARG A 48 -0.79 3.66 10.41
CA ARG A 48 -1.27 3.90 11.78
C ARG A 48 -1.82 2.62 12.41
N ALA A 49 -2.61 1.84 11.67
CA ALA A 49 -3.12 0.57 12.17
C ALA A 49 -1.99 -0.44 12.46
N LEU A 50 -0.96 -0.51 11.60
CA LEU A 50 0.24 -1.32 11.86
C LEU A 50 0.98 -0.86 13.12
N ARG A 51 1.13 0.44 13.31
CA ARG A 51 1.73 1.01 14.53
C ARG A 51 0.92 0.66 15.78
N GLU A 52 -0.41 0.72 15.72
CA GLU A 52 -1.30 0.33 16.83
C GLU A 52 -1.18 -1.16 17.19
N MET A 53 -0.85 -2.01 16.21
CA MET A 53 -0.55 -3.43 16.43
C MET A 53 0.86 -3.70 16.98
N GLY A 54 1.68 -2.66 17.16
CA GLY A 54 3.03 -2.75 17.72
C GLY A 54 4.14 -2.89 16.68
N TYR A 55 3.86 -2.76 15.39
CA TYR A 55 4.90 -2.72 14.37
C TYR A 55 5.64 -1.38 14.38
N ALA A 56 6.97 -1.42 14.48
CA ALA A 56 7.83 -0.23 14.47
C ALA A 56 8.03 0.33 13.04
N TYR A 57 7.95 -0.53 12.03
CA TYR A 57 8.09 -0.21 10.61
C TYR A 57 7.19 -1.13 9.80
N CYS A 58 6.92 -0.77 8.54
CA CYS A 58 6.08 -1.52 7.61
C CYS A 58 6.88 -1.88 6.35
N ILE A 59 6.63 -3.06 5.78
CA ILE A 59 7.10 -3.41 4.44
C ILE A 59 6.03 -3.02 3.42
N ILE A 60 6.42 -2.39 2.32
CA ILE A 60 5.50 -2.05 1.21
C ILE A 60 5.77 -3.06 0.10
N GLY A 61 4.81 -3.95 -0.16
CA GLY A 61 4.97 -5.02 -1.14
C GLY A 61 4.56 -4.61 -2.54
N GLY A 62 5.20 -5.19 -3.57
CA GLY A 62 4.80 -5.02 -4.98
C GLY A 62 4.75 -3.56 -5.40
N VAL A 63 5.79 -2.80 -5.05
CA VAL A 63 5.84 -1.35 -5.21
C VAL A 63 5.75 -0.99 -6.69
N GLY A 64 4.77 -0.16 -7.05
CA GLY A 64 4.74 0.56 -8.33
C GLY A 64 5.78 1.69 -8.34
N PRO A 65 5.42 2.96 -8.63
CA PRO A 65 6.38 4.05 -8.55
C PRO A 65 6.84 4.26 -7.09
N ALA A 66 8.08 3.87 -6.77
CA ALA A 66 8.66 3.97 -5.42
C ALA A 66 8.62 5.40 -4.86
N ASP A 67 8.83 6.39 -5.73
CA ASP A 67 8.77 7.83 -5.42
C ASP A 67 7.50 8.25 -4.69
N PHE A 68 6.36 7.60 -4.97
CA PHE A 68 5.11 7.89 -4.28
C PHE A 68 5.26 7.64 -2.77
N TYR A 69 5.82 6.50 -2.39
CA TYR A 69 5.97 6.10 -0.99
C TYR A 69 7.06 6.92 -0.27
N THR A 70 8.18 7.18 -0.95
CA THR A 70 9.22 8.08 -0.44
C THR A 70 8.65 9.47 -0.12
N LYS A 71 7.87 10.06 -1.04
CA LYS A 71 7.22 11.37 -0.82
C LYS A 71 6.12 11.35 0.24
N CYS A 72 5.42 10.22 0.41
CA CYS A 72 4.28 10.14 1.34
C CYS A 72 4.70 9.90 2.79
N CYS A 73 5.68 9.03 3.03
CA CYS A 73 6.04 8.58 4.38
C CYS A 73 7.55 8.38 4.59
N GLY A 74 8.41 8.83 3.66
CA GLY A 74 9.86 8.64 3.79
C GLY A 74 10.31 7.20 3.58
N ALA A 75 9.52 6.38 2.88
CA ALA A 75 9.90 5.00 2.58
C ALA A 75 11.22 4.96 1.79
N THR A 76 12.08 4.02 2.17
CA THR A 76 13.33 3.72 1.50
C THR A 76 13.22 2.37 0.78
N LEU A 77 13.92 2.23 -0.35
CA LEU A 77 14.05 0.93 -0.99
C LEU A 77 14.83 -0.02 -0.07
N ILE A 78 14.38 -1.27 -0.03
CA ILE A 78 15.14 -2.36 0.59
C ILE A 78 16.03 -2.94 -0.53
N PRO A 79 17.37 -2.85 -0.42
CA PRO A 79 18.25 -3.40 -1.44
C PRO A 79 18.02 -4.90 -1.63
N ASP A 80 18.17 -5.37 -2.87
CA ASP A 80 18.10 -6.79 -3.24
C ASP A 80 16.81 -7.51 -2.80
N SER A 81 15.70 -6.77 -2.65
CA SER A 81 14.43 -7.31 -2.17
C SER A 81 13.55 -7.94 -3.26
N VAL A 82 14.08 -8.12 -4.48
CA VAL A 82 13.37 -8.67 -5.64
C VAL A 82 13.86 -10.11 -5.88
N PRO A 83 12.97 -11.10 -6.10
CA PRO A 83 11.51 -10.94 -6.27
C PRO A 83 10.73 -10.83 -4.95
N GLY A 84 11.42 -10.97 -3.81
CA GLY A 84 10.79 -10.99 -2.49
C GLY A 84 9.80 -12.15 -2.36
N ILE A 85 8.61 -11.88 -1.84
CA ILE A 85 7.52 -12.88 -1.71
C ILE A 85 6.78 -13.18 -3.03
N TYR A 86 7.20 -12.56 -4.15
CA TYR A 86 6.49 -12.63 -5.44
C TYR A 86 7.19 -13.53 -6.47
N GLY A 87 8.15 -14.36 -6.06
CA GLY A 87 8.95 -15.18 -6.97
C GLY A 87 8.16 -16.14 -7.87
N ASP A 88 7.05 -16.70 -7.36
CA ASP A 88 6.21 -17.67 -8.08
C ASP A 88 4.86 -17.07 -8.53
N SER A 89 4.82 -15.76 -8.84
CA SER A 89 3.58 -15.14 -9.30
C SER A 89 3.15 -15.69 -10.66
N LEU A 90 1.87 -16.07 -10.79
CA LEU A 90 1.28 -16.49 -12.07
C LEU A 90 1.47 -15.40 -13.13
N GLU A 91 1.93 -15.80 -14.32
CA GLU A 91 2.06 -14.86 -15.44
C GLU A 91 0.70 -14.23 -15.76
N ARG A 92 0.71 -12.93 -16.04
CA ARG A 92 -0.48 -12.23 -16.55
C ARG A 92 -0.67 -12.66 -18.00
N GLY A 93 -1.64 -13.56 -18.23
CA GLY A 93 -2.18 -13.85 -19.57
C GLY A 93 -2.90 -12.67 -20.20
#